data_AF-A0A1V6NNI9-F1
#
_entry.id   AF-A0A1V6NNI9-F1
#
_cell.length_a   1.000
_cell.length_b   1.000
_cell.length_c   1.000
_cell.angle_alpha   90.00
_cell.angle_beta   90.00
_cell.angle_gamma   90.00
#
_symmetry.space_group_name_H-M   'P 1'
#
loop_
_entity.id
_entity.type
_entity.pdbx_description
1 polymer ?
#
loop_
_entity_poly.entity_id
_entity_poly.type
_entity_poly.pdbx_seq_one_letter_code
_entity_poly.pdbx_strand_id
1 'polypeptide(L)'
;MAGRGQYALAVELWKSGINAKAYFFPHMKSLATGNAPGKLYLDSIEKLRLPGLKEPVHHLREVLGLNNDGIPADKDVTVVLLGCDLSAPDQSRMKFYVTDQMVTWDRVADIWTLRGRLLEDPQCGNGLTLLRKLWDLLMVPEGHRGNVWPDLAFGTPPSPDYRAVMMANWTLSPTKKFPDPQIYFLTFGMSDTVVMDALITFYEMVGWMDLARTYRDKVTSYYPELDLTKTNYVHSGISFSYRNSKPYVSVYYSPF
;
A
#
# COMPACT_ATOMS: atom_id res chain seq x y z
N MET A 1 15.04 -0.14 -15.79
CA MET A 1 13.95 -0.23 -16.79
C MET A 1 12.66 -0.60 -16.03
N ALA A 2 11.57 0.18 -16.11
CA ALA A 2 10.33 -0.15 -15.37
C ALA A 2 9.77 -1.52 -15.80
N GLY A 3 9.26 -2.30 -14.86
CA GLY A 3 8.75 -3.65 -15.13
C GLY A 3 7.69 -3.66 -16.24
N ARG A 4 7.79 -4.60 -17.18
CA ARG A 4 6.84 -4.75 -18.30
C ARG A 4 5.58 -5.55 -17.96
N GLY A 5 5.45 -5.99 -16.71
CA GLY A 5 4.27 -6.71 -16.23
C GLY A 5 3.01 -5.85 -16.39
N GLN A 6 1.98 -6.39 -17.03
CA GLN A 6 0.70 -5.69 -17.23
C GLN A 6 -0.35 -6.15 -16.23
N TYR A 7 -0.16 -7.31 -15.63
CA TYR A 7 -1.02 -7.84 -14.58
C TYR A 7 -0.24 -8.72 -13.61
N ALA A 8 -0.75 -8.83 -12.40
CA ALA A 8 -0.31 -9.81 -11.40
C ALA A 8 -1.53 -10.45 -10.75
N LEU A 9 -1.38 -11.68 -10.29
CA LEU A 9 -2.37 -12.37 -9.48
C LEU A 9 -1.85 -12.50 -8.06
N ALA A 10 -2.71 -12.28 -7.07
CA ALA A 10 -2.45 -12.67 -5.70
C ALA A 10 -3.49 -13.67 -5.23
N VAL A 11 -3.04 -14.56 -4.36
CA VAL A 11 -3.85 -15.63 -3.79
C VAL A 11 -3.83 -15.47 -2.28
N GLU A 12 -5.01 -15.33 -1.69
CA GLU A 12 -5.19 -15.33 -0.24
C GLU A 12 -5.63 -16.71 0.20
N LEU A 13 -4.82 -17.32 1.07
CA LEU A 13 -5.06 -18.64 1.63
C LEU A 13 -5.85 -18.50 2.94
N TRP A 14 -7.12 -18.85 2.89
CA TRP A 14 -8.02 -18.87 4.04
C TRP A 14 -8.24 -20.30 4.53
N LYS A 15 -8.62 -20.48 5.80
CA LYS A 15 -9.01 -21.79 6.32
C LYS A 15 -10.16 -22.44 5.52
N SER A 16 -11.02 -21.60 4.94
CA SER A 16 -12.21 -22.00 4.18
C SER A 16 -11.99 -22.12 2.67
N GLY A 17 -10.78 -21.84 2.16
CA GLY A 17 -10.49 -21.91 0.74
C GLY A 17 -9.58 -20.78 0.25
N ILE A 18 -9.70 -20.48 -1.04
CA ILE A 18 -8.83 -19.54 -1.73
C ILE A 18 -9.66 -18.36 -2.23
N ASN A 19 -9.18 -17.14 -1.94
CA ASN A 19 -9.62 -15.93 -2.63
C ASN A 19 -8.50 -15.44 -3.54
N ALA A 20 -8.84 -14.95 -4.72
CA ALA A 20 -7.86 -14.42 -5.67
C ALA A 20 -8.12 -12.95 -5.96
N LYS A 21 -7.04 -12.24 -6.30
CA LYS A 21 -7.07 -10.83 -6.71
C LYS A 21 -6.28 -10.67 -8.00
N ALA A 22 -6.77 -9.81 -8.87
CA ALA A 22 -6.03 -9.35 -10.03
C ALA A 22 -5.57 -7.91 -9.80
N TYR A 23 -4.32 -7.64 -10.17
CA TYR A 23 -3.75 -6.30 -10.21
C TYR A 23 -3.43 -5.97 -11.66
N PHE A 24 -3.82 -4.79 -12.11
CA PHE A 24 -3.58 -4.31 -13.46
C PHE A 24 -2.56 -3.16 -13.39
N PHE A 25 -1.60 -3.15 -14.31
CA PHE A 25 -0.57 -2.13 -14.44
C PHE A 25 -0.73 -1.48 -15.82
N PRO A 26 -1.03 -0.17 -15.90
CA PRO A 26 -1.58 0.40 -17.11
C PRO A 26 -0.48 1.01 -17.98
N HIS A 27 0.79 0.94 -17.56
CA HIS A 27 1.88 1.74 -18.13
C HIS A 27 2.04 1.50 -19.63
N MET A 28 2.07 0.24 -20.08
CA MET A 28 2.16 -0.10 -21.50
C MET A 28 0.93 0.37 -22.29
N LYS A 29 -0.26 0.32 -21.68
CA LYS A 29 -1.50 0.82 -22.31
C LYS A 29 -1.51 2.35 -22.39
N SER A 30 -0.98 3.01 -21.37
CA SER A 30 -0.81 4.46 -21.33
C SER A 30 0.11 4.92 -22.46
N LEU A 31 1.28 4.30 -22.61
CA LEU A 31 2.21 4.57 -23.72
C LEU A 31 1.55 4.37 -25.08
N ALA A 32 0.81 3.28 -25.27
CA ALA A 32 0.19 2.96 -26.55
C ALA A 32 -1.00 3.86 -26.93
N THR A 33 -1.66 4.50 -25.95
CA THR A 33 -2.90 5.27 -26.19
C THR A 33 -2.76 6.76 -25.94
N GLY A 34 -1.67 7.20 -25.30
CA GLY A 34 -1.49 8.59 -24.85
C GLY A 34 -2.35 8.96 -23.63
N ASN A 35 -3.18 8.07 -23.11
CA ASN A 35 -4.01 8.35 -21.93
C ASN A 35 -3.23 8.10 -20.64
N ALA A 36 -3.37 8.97 -19.65
CA ALA A 36 -2.75 8.77 -18.35
C ALA A 36 -3.31 7.52 -17.62
N PRO A 37 -2.52 6.85 -16.76
CA PRO A 37 -2.97 5.72 -15.95
C PRO A 37 -4.30 5.94 -15.22
N GLY A 38 -4.48 7.10 -14.57
CA GLY A 38 -5.70 7.40 -13.84
C GLY A 38 -6.93 7.51 -14.75
N LYS A 39 -6.80 8.07 -15.96
CA LYS A 39 -7.89 8.09 -16.94
C LYS A 39 -8.29 6.68 -17.35
N LEU A 40 -7.31 5.84 -17.67
CA LEU A 40 -7.57 4.45 -18.06
C LEU A 40 -8.37 3.70 -16.98
N TYR A 41 -8.04 3.92 -15.70
CA TYR A 41 -8.79 3.30 -14.60
C TYR A 41 -10.17 3.91 -14.37
N LEU A 42 -10.27 5.24 -14.31
CA LEU A 42 -11.54 5.91 -14.07
C LEU A 42 -12.56 5.61 -15.19
N ASP A 43 -12.14 5.69 -16.45
CA ASP A 43 -12.98 5.34 -17.61
C ASP A 43 -13.39 3.85 -17.55
N SER A 44 -12.50 2.96 -17.08
CA SER A 44 -12.82 1.54 -16.93
C SER A 44 -13.84 1.28 -15.83
N ILE A 45 -13.67 1.92 -14.66
CA ILE A 45 -14.61 1.83 -13.53
C ILE A 45 -15.99 2.34 -13.96
N GLU A 46 -16.05 3.47 -14.67
CA GLU A 46 -17.30 4.03 -15.18
C GLU A 46 -17.99 3.08 -16.18
N LYS A 47 -17.23 2.49 -17.11
CA LYS A 47 -17.74 1.53 -18.09
C LYS A 47 -18.33 0.28 -17.47
N LEU A 48 -17.83 -0.16 -16.31
CA LEU A 48 -18.36 -1.32 -15.59
C LEU A 48 -19.77 -1.07 -15.02
N ARG A 49 -20.16 0.20 -14.84
CA ARG A 49 -21.50 0.62 -14.36
C ARG A 49 -21.93 -0.11 -13.08
N LEU A 50 -20.99 -0.40 -12.20
CA LEU A 50 -21.28 -1.08 -10.93
C LEU A 50 -22.03 -0.11 -10.00
N PRO A 51 -23.20 -0.52 -9.46
CA PRO A 51 -23.95 0.33 -8.54
C PRO A 51 -23.14 0.59 -7.27
N GLY A 52 -23.33 1.77 -6.67
CA GLY A 52 -22.68 2.13 -5.40
C GLY A 52 -21.24 2.64 -5.50
N LEU A 53 -20.56 2.56 -6.66
CA LEU A 53 -19.18 3.06 -6.79
C LEU A 53 -19.08 4.57 -7.06
N LYS A 54 -20.18 5.25 -7.41
CA LYS A 54 -20.15 6.67 -7.80
C LYS A 54 -19.61 7.58 -6.69
N GLU A 55 -20.10 7.43 -5.47
CA GLU A 55 -19.69 8.24 -4.31
C GLU A 55 -18.22 7.99 -3.90
N PRO A 56 -17.74 6.75 -3.69
CA PRO A 56 -16.35 6.53 -3.29
C PRO A 56 -15.36 6.94 -4.40
N VAL A 57 -15.73 6.79 -5.67
CA VAL A 57 -14.92 7.32 -6.79
C VAL A 57 -14.88 8.84 -6.78
N HIS A 58 -16.00 9.51 -6.51
CA HIS A 58 -16.04 10.96 -6.39
C HIS A 58 -15.11 11.45 -5.28
N HIS A 59 -15.18 10.88 -4.08
CA HIS A 59 -14.28 11.22 -2.98
C HIS A 59 -12.82 10.93 -3.29
N LEU A 60 -12.51 9.79 -3.94
CA LEU A 60 -11.15 9.50 -4.40
C LEU A 60 -10.62 10.59 -5.34
N ARG A 61 -11.45 11.03 -6.31
CA ARG A 61 -11.07 12.09 -7.25
C ARG A 61 -10.79 13.40 -6.54
N GLU A 62 -11.60 13.78 -5.56
CA GLU A 62 -11.38 15.01 -4.79
C GLU A 62 -10.09 14.95 -3.96
N VAL A 63 -9.85 13.83 -3.26
CA VAL A 63 -8.69 13.65 -2.39
C VAL A 63 -7.39 13.72 -3.17
N LEU A 64 -7.36 13.13 -4.36
CA LEU A 64 -6.19 13.15 -5.25
C LEU A 64 -6.15 14.38 -6.17
N GLY A 65 -7.21 15.20 -6.20
CA GLY A 65 -7.35 16.30 -7.15
C GLY A 65 -7.29 15.83 -8.61
N LEU A 66 -7.87 14.66 -8.93
CA LEU A 66 -7.82 14.09 -10.28
C LEU A 66 -8.61 14.96 -11.27
N ASN A 67 -7.93 15.46 -12.30
CA ASN A 67 -8.59 16.14 -13.42
C ASN A 67 -9.36 15.14 -14.32
N ASN A 68 -9.97 15.62 -15.40
CA ASN A 68 -10.72 14.75 -16.34
C ASN A 68 -9.80 13.76 -17.09
N ASP A 69 -8.51 14.07 -17.17
CA ASP A 69 -7.48 13.20 -17.73
C ASP A 69 -6.89 12.24 -16.68
N GLY A 70 -7.47 12.18 -15.48
CA GLY A 70 -7.05 11.29 -14.41
C GLY A 70 -5.62 11.53 -13.92
N ILE A 71 -5.13 12.77 -14.06
CA ILE A 71 -3.82 13.19 -13.55
C ILE A 71 -4.04 13.81 -12.15
N PRO A 72 -3.31 13.35 -11.11
CA PRO A 72 -3.32 13.99 -9.80
C PRO A 72 -2.89 15.46 -9.86
N ALA A 73 -3.50 16.30 -9.02
CA ALA A 73 -3.11 17.71 -8.91
C ALA A 73 -1.68 17.88 -8.35
N ASP A 74 -1.24 16.90 -7.55
CA ASP A 74 0.09 16.85 -6.97
C ASP A 74 1.03 16.00 -7.83
N LYS A 75 2.11 16.62 -8.30
CA LYS A 75 3.11 16.00 -9.17
C LYS A 75 3.94 14.91 -8.48
N ASP A 76 4.02 14.90 -7.16
CA ASP A 76 4.75 13.87 -6.40
C ASP A 76 3.91 12.59 -6.26
N VAL A 77 2.63 12.63 -6.62
CA VAL A 77 1.72 11.49 -6.58
C VAL A 77 1.58 10.85 -7.96
N THR A 78 1.84 9.55 -8.04
CA THR A 78 1.71 8.76 -9.28
C THR A 78 0.67 7.67 -9.12
N VAL A 79 -0.25 7.55 -10.07
CA VAL A 79 -1.21 6.43 -10.15
C VAL A 79 -0.48 5.19 -10.67
N VAL A 80 -0.48 4.12 -9.88
CA VAL A 80 0.36 2.94 -10.15
C VAL A 80 -0.44 1.77 -10.70
N LEU A 81 -1.44 1.31 -9.96
CA LEU A 81 -2.15 0.08 -10.29
C LEU A 81 -3.60 0.10 -9.81
N LEU A 82 -4.44 -0.75 -10.41
CA LEU A 82 -5.80 -1.04 -9.94
C LEU A 82 -5.87 -2.51 -9.55
N GLY A 83 -6.28 -2.80 -8.33
CA GLY A 83 -6.57 -4.16 -7.87
C GLY A 83 -8.07 -4.43 -7.85
N CYS A 84 -8.50 -5.66 -8.10
CA CYS A 84 -9.86 -6.10 -7.81
C CYS A 84 -9.90 -7.53 -7.26
N ASP A 85 -10.94 -7.81 -6.46
CA ASP A 85 -11.24 -9.16 -6.00
C ASP A 85 -11.83 -9.98 -7.16
N LEU A 86 -11.31 -11.19 -7.39
CA LEU A 86 -11.84 -12.15 -8.37
C LEU A 86 -13.00 -12.94 -7.72
N SER A 87 -14.13 -12.26 -7.58
CA SER A 87 -15.35 -12.75 -6.93
C SER A 87 -16.60 -12.23 -7.66
N ALA A 88 -17.80 -12.50 -7.12
CA ALA A 88 -19.04 -11.97 -7.67
C ALA A 88 -19.00 -10.42 -7.73
N PRO A 89 -19.46 -9.77 -8.82
CA PRO A 89 -19.31 -8.32 -9.00
C PRO A 89 -19.90 -7.45 -7.89
N ASP A 90 -20.97 -7.90 -7.23
CA ASP A 90 -21.63 -7.24 -6.10
C ASP A 90 -20.85 -7.33 -4.78
N GLN A 91 -19.92 -8.28 -4.69
CA GLN A 91 -19.03 -8.49 -3.54
C GLN A 91 -17.60 -8.00 -3.82
N SER A 92 -17.23 -7.86 -5.09
CA SER A 92 -15.90 -7.44 -5.50
C SER A 92 -15.64 -5.99 -5.14
N ARG A 93 -14.47 -5.74 -4.55
CA ARG A 93 -13.98 -4.39 -4.28
C ARG A 93 -12.85 -4.07 -5.23
N MET A 94 -12.74 -2.79 -5.58
CA MET A 94 -11.62 -2.27 -6.34
C MET A 94 -10.68 -1.50 -5.42
N LYS A 95 -9.39 -1.56 -5.67
CA LYS A 95 -8.38 -0.82 -4.91
C LYS A 95 -7.58 0.04 -5.86
N PHE A 96 -7.62 1.34 -5.67
CA PHE A 96 -6.89 2.31 -6.49
C PHE A 96 -5.59 2.68 -5.79
N TYR A 97 -4.44 2.38 -6.41
CA TYR A 97 -3.13 2.54 -5.79
C TYR A 97 -2.37 3.72 -6.35
N VAL A 98 -1.70 4.44 -5.46
CA VAL A 98 -0.76 5.51 -5.80
C VAL A 98 0.55 5.34 -5.05
N THR A 99 1.62 5.90 -5.59
CA THR A 99 2.86 6.19 -4.86
C THR A 99 2.97 7.69 -4.61
N ASP A 100 3.58 8.07 -3.49
CA ASP A 100 3.91 9.46 -3.15
C ASP A 100 5.42 9.61 -2.92
N GLN A 101 6.05 10.48 -3.70
CA GLN A 101 7.48 10.78 -3.59
C GLN A 101 7.83 11.63 -2.37
N MET A 102 6.86 12.33 -1.78
CA MET A 102 7.07 13.08 -0.55
C MET A 102 6.66 12.22 0.65
N VAL A 103 7.65 11.66 1.33
CA VAL A 103 7.43 10.76 2.47
C VAL A 103 7.52 11.57 3.75
N THR A 104 6.38 11.96 4.31
CA THR A 104 6.28 12.64 5.61
C THR A 104 5.07 12.13 6.37
N TRP A 105 5.06 12.31 7.69
CA TRP A 105 3.90 11.99 8.51
C TRP A 105 2.64 12.76 8.08
N ASP A 106 2.78 14.05 7.76
CA ASP A 106 1.64 14.87 7.34
C ASP A 106 0.98 14.32 6.07
N ARG A 107 1.78 13.82 5.12
CA ARG A 107 1.29 13.16 3.91
C ARG A 107 0.53 11.87 4.22
N VAL A 108 1.06 11.07 5.14
CA VAL A 108 0.40 9.85 5.64
C VAL A 108 -0.96 10.20 6.26
N ALA A 109 -1.00 11.20 7.13
CA ALA A 109 -2.21 11.64 7.81
C ALA A 109 -3.26 12.20 6.83
N ASP A 110 -2.84 12.98 5.84
CA ASP A 110 -3.74 13.51 4.81
C ASP A 110 -4.34 12.40 3.94
N ILE A 111 -3.52 11.44 3.50
CA ILE A 111 -3.98 10.29 2.72
C ILE A 111 -4.96 9.45 3.56
N TRP A 112 -4.63 9.19 4.82
CA TRP A 112 -5.43 8.40 5.74
C TRP A 112 -6.78 9.06 6.04
N THR A 113 -6.79 10.36 6.29
CA THR A 113 -8.00 11.08 6.68
C THR A 113 -8.83 11.54 5.49
N LEU A 114 -8.42 11.23 4.25
CA LEU A 114 -9.00 11.79 3.03
C LEU A 114 -9.01 13.34 3.09
N ARG A 115 -7.88 13.93 3.49
CA ARG A 115 -7.71 15.37 3.74
C ARG A 115 -8.75 15.92 4.72
N GLY A 116 -8.90 15.23 5.85
CA GLY A 116 -9.83 15.58 6.91
C GLY A 116 -11.28 15.08 6.74
N ARG A 117 -11.66 14.52 5.58
CA ARG A 117 -13.04 14.08 5.32
C ARG A 117 -13.50 12.87 6.14
N LEU A 118 -12.57 12.07 6.66
CA LEU A 118 -12.86 10.93 7.53
C LEU A 118 -12.72 11.24 9.02
N LEU A 119 -12.49 12.50 9.42
CA LEU A 119 -12.23 12.82 10.84
C LEU A 119 -13.44 12.56 11.75
N GLU A 120 -14.66 12.60 11.21
CA GLU A 120 -15.88 12.27 11.96
C GLU A 120 -16.06 10.77 12.19
N ASP A 121 -15.32 9.91 11.49
CA ASP A 121 -15.35 8.46 11.71
C ASP A 121 -14.41 8.09 12.88
N PRO A 122 -14.95 7.57 14.01
CA PRO A 122 -14.12 7.16 15.14
C PRO A 122 -13.10 6.06 14.79
N GLN A 123 -13.36 5.22 13.78
CA GLN A 123 -12.40 4.23 13.30
C GLN A 123 -11.20 4.88 12.63
N CYS A 124 -11.40 6.01 11.93
CA CYS A 124 -10.32 6.77 11.31
C CYS A 124 -9.35 7.30 12.37
N GLY A 125 -9.85 7.95 13.43
CA GLY A 125 -9.02 8.48 14.52
C GLY A 125 -8.22 7.41 15.25
N ASN A 126 -8.88 6.32 15.67
CA ASN A 126 -8.21 5.20 16.34
C ASN A 126 -7.14 4.55 15.46
N GLY A 127 -7.45 4.34 14.17
CA GLY A 127 -6.52 3.80 13.20
C GLY A 127 -5.32 4.74 12.96
N LEU A 128 -5.55 6.05 12.89
CA LEU A 128 -4.49 7.05 12.71
C LEU A 128 -3.53 7.08 13.90
N THR A 129 -4.05 6.94 15.13
CA THR A 129 -3.20 6.84 16.34
C THR A 129 -2.28 5.62 16.29
N LEU A 130 -2.79 4.46 15.89
CA LEU A 130 -1.97 3.25 15.75
C LEU A 130 -0.99 3.36 14.58
N LEU A 131 -1.43 3.95 13.47
CA LEU A 131 -0.57 4.21 12.31
C LEU A 131 0.60 5.15 12.67
N ARG A 132 0.35 6.16 13.52
CA ARG A 132 1.39 7.04 14.05
C ARG A 132 2.43 6.28 14.85
N LYS A 133 1.96 5.42 15.76
CA LYS A 133 2.84 4.56 16.57
C LYS A 133 3.71 3.67 15.69
N LEU A 134 3.13 3.06 14.64
CA LEU A 134 3.89 2.24 13.70
C LEU A 134 4.92 3.07 12.92
N TRP A 135 4.56 4.27 12.47
CA TRP A 135 5.47 5.21 11.80
C TRP A 135 6.67 5.57 12.68
N ASP A 136 6.41 5.97 13.93
CA ASP A 136 7.45 6.37 14.88
C ASP A 136 8.39 5.18 15.21
N LEU A 137 7.84 3.97 15.40
CA LEU A 137 8.63 2.75 15.65
C LEU A 137 9.52 2.38 14.46
N LEU A 138 8.99 2.48 13.23
CA LEU A 138 9.76 2.19 12.03
C LEU A 138 10.87 3.21 11.78
N MET A 139 10.78 4.40 12.39
CA MET A 139 11.70 5.51 12.16
C MET A 139 11.85 5.80 10.66
N VAL A 140 10.74 5.83 9.93
CA VAL A 140 10.72 6.09 8.48
C VAL A 140 11.39 7.45 8.24
N PRO A 141 12.52 7.52 7.52
CA PRO A 141 13.17 8.79 7.26
C PRO A 141 12.22 9.68 6.47
N GLU A 142 12.10 10.96 6.79
CA GLU A 142 11.26 11.86 6.00
C GLU A 142 12.00 12.38 4.75
N GLY A 143 11.23 12.94 3.82
CA GLY A 143 11.75 13.72 2.70
C GLY A 143 11.32 13.23 1.32
N HIS A 144 11.74 13.99 0.31
CA HIS A 144 11.45 13.69 -1.10
C HIS A 144 12.29 12.51 -1.60
N ARG A 145 11.69 11.71 -2.48
CA ARG A 145 12.27 10.50 -3.07
C ARG A 145 12.33 10.66 -4.59
N GLY A 146 13.54 10.79 -5.12
CA GLY A 146 13.73 10.99 -6.56
C GLY A 146 13.39 9.76 -7.42
N ASN A 147 13.43 8.55 -6.86
CA ASN A 147 13.28 7.31 -7.63
C ASN A 147 12.11 6.44 -7.14
N VAL A 148 11.01 6.47 -7.90
CA VAL A 148 9.82 5.63 -7.67
C VAL A 148 10.11 4.15 -7.99
N TRP A 149 11.01 3.88 -8.95
CA TRP A 149 11.27 2.55 -9.49
C TRP A 149 12.79 2.33 -9.67
N PRO A 150 13.51 1.92 -8.61
CA PRO A 150 14.94 1.69 -8.72
C PRO A 150 15.24 0.56 -9.71
N ASP A 151 16.25 0.77 -10.55
CA ASP A 151 16.73 -0.24 -11.49
C ASP A 151 17.70 -1.18 -10.77
N LEU A 152 17.14 -2.07 -9.96
CA LEU A 152 17.89 -3.05 -9.18
C LEU A 152 17.72 -4.43 -9.81
N ALA A 153 18.84 -5.12 -9.96
CA ALA A 153 18.82 -6.52 -10.32
C ALA A 153 18.14 -7.31 -9.20
N PHE A 154 17.32 -8.28 -9.58
CA PHE A 154 16.56 -9.05 -8.62
C PHE A 154 17.51 -9.82 -7.69
N GLY A 155 17.26 -9.79 -6.38
CA GLY A 155 18.14 -10.38 -5.36
C GLY A 155 19.37 -9.54 -4.99
N THR A 156 19.53 -8.32 -5.55
CA THR A 156 20.61 -7.42 -5.13
C THR A 156 20.16 -6.45 -4.03
N PRO A 157 20.96 -6.26 -2.97
CA PRO A 157 20.65 -5.28 -1.95
C PRO A 157 20.70 -3.86 -2.55
N PRO A 158 19.81 -2.96 -2.15
CA PRO A 158 19.90 -1.56 -2.53
C PRO A 158 21.08 -0.88 -1.82
N SER A 159 21.52 0.25 -2.37
CA SER A 159 22.49 1.14 -1.71
C SER A 159 22.02 1.50 -0.28
N PRO A 160 22.94 1.65 0.71
CA PRO A 160 22.60 2.10 2.05
C PRO A 160 21.86 3.44 2.11
N ASP A 161 22.01 4.30 1.09
CA ASP A 161 21.34 5.59 0.98
C ASP A 161 20.01 5.52 0.22
N TYR A 162 19.64 4.35 -0.31
CA TYR A 162 18.37 4.17 -0.99
C TYR A 162 17.20 4.34 -0.02
N ARG A 163 16.20 5.11 -0.45
CA ARG A 163 14.96 5.30 0.29
C ARG A 163 13.80 5.16 -0.68
N ALA A 164 12.88 4.25 -0.38
CA ALA A 164 11.70 4.04 -1.19
C ALA A 164 10.67 5.17 -0.99
N VAL A 165 9.80 5.33 -2.00
CA VAL A 165 8.57 6.13 -1.91
C VAL A 165 7.58 5.50 -0.92
N MET A 166 6.55 6.26 -0.53
CA MET A 166 5.38 5.67 0.12
C MET A 166 4.41 5.16 -0.95
N MET A 167 3.61 4.15 -0.60
CA MET A 167 2.45 3.74 -1.39
C MET A 167 1.18 3.80 -0.55
N ALA A 168 0.04 4.07 -1.19
CA ALA A 168 -1.26 4.01 -0.57
C ALA A 168 -2.27 3.38 -1.53
N ASN A 169 -3.33 2.80 -0.99
CA ASN A 169 -4.51 2.50 -1.77
C ASN A 169 -5.79 2.95 -1.08
N TRP A 170 -6.82 3.07 -1.90
CA TRP A 170 -8.18 3.32 -1.49
C TRP A 170 -9.09 2.20 -2.00
N THR A 171 -9.76 1.53 -1.08
CA THR A 171 -10.74 0.49 -1.39
C THR A 171 -12.07 1.15 -1.75
N LEU A 172 -12.45 1.04 -3.02
CA LEU A 172 -13.75 1.41 -3.56
C LEU A 172 -14.70 0.22 -3.35
N SER A 173 -15.67 0.41 -2.46
CA SER A 173 -16.69 -0.60 -2.14
C SER A 173 -18.07 -0.11 -2.57
N PRO A 174 -18.92 -0.95 -3.18
CA PRO A 174 -20.29 -0.56 -3.54
C PRO A 174 -21.17 -0.27 -2.31
N THR A 175 -20.73 -0.68 -1.13
CA THR A 175 -21.45 -0.54 0.14
C THR A 175 -20.96 0.61 1.01
N LYS A 176 -19.99 1.41 0.55
CA LYS A 176 -19.40 2.49 1.34
C LYS A 176 -19.38 3.81 0.58
N LYS A 177 -19.78 4.87 1.27
CA LYS A 177 -19.69 6.25 0.77
C LYS A 177 -18.24 6.68 0.55
N PHE A 178 -17.40 6.52 1.57
CA PHE A 178 -15.99 6.88 1.49
C PHE A 178 -15.12 5.66 1.18
N PRO A 179 -14.04 5.82 0.43
CA PRO A 179 -13.11 4.74 0.20
C PRO A 179 -12.22 4.48 1.43
N ASP A 180 -11.98 3.22 1.76
CA ASP A 180 -11.13 2.87 2.91
C ASP A 180 -9.65 2.99 2.54
N PRO A 181 -8.85 3.78 3.29
CA PRO A 181 -7.42 3.91 3.05
C PRO A 181 -6.63 2.70 3.56
N GLN A 182 -5.52 2.40 2.88
CA GLN A 182 -4.49 1.49 3.33
C GLN A 182 -3.13 2.09 2.98
N ILE A 183 -2.25 2.24 3.97
CA ILE A 183 -0.90 2.81 3.83
C ILE A 183 0.11 1.70 3.68
N TYR A 184 1.14 1.92 2.87
CA TYR A 184 2.26 1.02 2.67
C TYR A 184 3.55 1.78 2.94
N PHE A 185 4.25 1.38 4.00
CA PHE A 185 5.63 1.77 4.25
C PHE A 185 6.52 0.82 3.46
N LEU A 186 7.10 1.31 2.36
CA LEU A 186 8.06 0.53 1.59
C LEU A 186 9.39 0.56 2.33
N THR A 187 9.66 -0.49 3.11
CA THR A 187 10.82 -0.60 3.98
C THR A 187 12.07 -1.12 3.27
N PHE A 188 11.97 -1.43 1.98
CA PHE A 188 13.12 -1.81 1.17
C PHE A 188 14.19 -0.70 1.17
N GLY A 189 15.41 -1.06 1.59
CA GLY A 189 16.52 -0.13 1.87
C GLY A 189 16.72 0.19 3.35
N MET A 190 15.77 -0.14 4.23
CA MET A 190 15.90 0.03 5.68
C MET A 190 16.49 -1.23 6.32
N SER A 191 17.21 -1.07 7.44
CA SER A 191 17.75 -2.21 8.21
C SER A 191 16.63 -3.17 8.60
N ASP A 192 16.77 -4.44 8.22
CA ASP A 192 15.78 -5.48 8.52
C ASP A 192 15.65 -5.71 10.03
N THR A 193 16.73 -5.54 10.79
CA THR A 193 16.69 -5.62 12.26
C THR A 193 15.85 -4.51 12.88
N VAL A 194 16.02 -3.27 12.42
CA VAL A 194 15.20 -2.13 12.87
C VAL A 194 13.73 -2.36 12.55
N VAL A 195 13.43 -2.85 11.35
CA VAL A 195 12.06 -3.16 10.93
C VAL A 195 11.46 -4.29 11.79
N MET A 196 12.21 -5.35 12.07
CA MET A 196 11.76 -6.43 12.94
C MET A 196 11.45 -5.94 14.37
N ASP A 197 12.34 -5.14 14.96
CA ASP A 197 12.15 -4.62 16.32
C ASP A 197 10.93 -3.71 16.41
N ALA A 198 10.73 -2.85 15.40
CA ALA A 198 9.55 -2.00 15.29
C ALA A 198 8.25 -2.83 15.23
N LEU A 199 8.23 -3.88 14.40
CA LEU A 199 7.07 -4.77 14.26
C LEU A 199 6.79 -5.56 15.55
N ILE A 200 7.81 -6.11 16.19
CA ILE A 200 7.66 -6.84 17.47
C ILE A 200 7.07 -5.92 18.52
N THR A 201 7.64 -4.72 18.69
CA THR A 201 7.13 -3.73 19.65
C THR A 201 5.68 -3.36 19.33
N PHE A 202 5.35 -3.13 18.05
CA PHE A 202 3.99 -2.84 17.63
C PHE A 202 3.03 -4.00 17.94
N TYR A 203 3.44 -5.25 17.71
CA TYR A 203 2.66 -6.45 17.99
C TYR A 203 2.36 -6.59 19.49
N GLU A 204 3.32 -6.33 20.36
CA GLU A 204 3.11 -6.30 21.81
C GLU A 204 2.09 -5.23 22.19
N MET A 205 2.23 -4.02 21.64
CA MET A 205 1.31 -2.90 21.91
C MET A 205 -0.14 -3.20 21.54
N VAL A 206 -0.38 -3.99 20.49
CA VAL A 206 -1.73 -4.38 20.06
C VAL A 206 -2.18 -5.75 20.59
N GLY A 207 -1.40 -6.36 21.49
CA GLY A 207 -1.72 -7.61 22.19
C GLY A 207 -1.48 -8.89 21.38
N TRP A 208 -0.73 -8.83 20.28
CA TRP A 208 -0.38 -10.00 19.46
C TRP A 208 0.87 -10.71 20.00
N MET A 209 0.83 -11.09 21.29
CA MET A 209 2.00 -11.59 22.03
C MET A 209 2.65 -12.85 21.45
N ASP A 210 1.86 -13.75 20.86
CA ASP A 210 2.41 -14.94 20.20
C ASP A 210 3.20 -14.58 18.94
N LEU A 211 2.70 -13.61 18.17
CA LEU A 211 3.40 -13.12 16.98
C LEU A 211 4.66 -12.39 17.40
N ALA A 212 4.58 -11.45 18.35
CA ALA A 212 5.73 -10.72 18.89
C ALA A 212 6.88 -11.66 19.30
N ARG A 213 6.57 -12.69 20.11
CA ARG A 213 7.57 -13.64 20.62
C ARG A 213 8.20 -14.52 19.53
N THR A 214 7.46 -14.83 18.47
CA THR A 214 7.93 -15.80 17.45
C THR A 214 8.35 -15.16 16.13
N TYR A 215 8.16 -13.85 15.97
CA TYR A 215 8.35 -13.18 14.68
C TYR A 215 9.79 -13.26 14.17
N ARG A 216 10.76 -12.92 15.03
CA ARG A 216 12.19 -12.93 14.68
C ARG A 216 12.66 -14.32 14.26
N ASP A 217 12.32 -15.34 15.03
CA ASP A 217 12.71 -16.73 14.74
C ASP A 217 12.10 -17.22 13.42
N LYS A 218 10.83 -16.88 13.16
CA LYS A 218 10.16 -17.22 11.89
C LYS A 218 10.83 -16.54 10.70
N VAL A 219 11.08 -15.23 10.76
CA VAL A 219 11.73 -14.52 9.66
C VAL A 219 13.14 -15.07 9.43
N THR A 220 13.90 -15.33 10.50
CA THR A 220 15.24 -15.95 10.41
C THR A 220 15.17 -17.32 9.73
N SER A 221 14.14 -18.12 10.02
CA SER A 221 13.95 -19.43 9.39
C SER A 221 13.65 -19.38 7.88
N TYR A 222 13.15 -18.25 7.37
CA TYR A 222 12.91 -18.07 5.94
C TYR A 222 14.20 -17.78 5.16
N TYR A 223 15.23 -17.26 5.84
CA TYR A 223 16.52 -16.85 5.24
C TYR A 223 17.70 -17.41 6.04
N PRO A 224 17.87 -18.74 6.14
CA PRO A 224 18.86 -19.36 7.03
C PRO A 224 20.31 -19.01 6.71
N GLU A 225 20.60 -18.55 5.50
CA GLU A 225 21.95 -18.20 5.04
C GLU A 225 22.28 -16.70 5.19
N LEU A 226 21.29 -15.88 5.57
CA LEU A 226 21.47 -14.44 5.69
C LEU A 226 21.74 -14.02 7.14
N ASP A 227 22.74 -13.15 7.31
CA ASP A 227 22.91 -12.39 8.54
C ASP A 227 21.95 -11.17 8.53
N LEU A 228 20.73 -11.37 9.04
CA LEU A 228 19.68 -10.34 9.07
C LEU A 228 20.04 -9.08 9.87
N THR A 229 21.16 -9.08 10.61
CA THR A 229 21.69 -7.87 11.26
C THR A 229 22.35 -6.92 10.27
N LYS A 230 22.68 -7.40 9.07
CA LYS A 230 23.38 -6.65 8.01
C LYS A 230 22.55 -6.43 6.75
N THR A 231 21.34 -6.99 6.67
CA THR A 231 20.49 -6.86 5.49
C THR A 231 19.58 -5.62 5.54
N ASN A 232 19.19 -5.16 4.36
CA ASN A 232 18.29 -4.03 4.17
C ASN A 232 17.26 -4.25 3.05
N TYR A 233 16.91 -5.50 2.76
CA TYR A 233 16.13 -5.87 1.57
C TYR A 233 15.13 -6.99 1.81
N VAL A 234 15.14 -7.64 2.98
CA VAL A 234 14.22 -8.74 3.28
C VAL A 234 12.80 -8.22 3.46
N HIS A 235 12.59 -7.14 4.23
CA HIS A 235 11.29 -6.50 4.38
C HIS A 235 11.08 -5.49 3.25
N SER A 236 10.41 -5.92 2.17
CA SER A 236 10.11 -5.05 1.03
C SER A 236 9.06 -3.98 1.37
N GLY A 237 8.11 -4.30 2.24
CA GLY A 237 7.17 -3.30 2.74
C GLY A 237 6.22 -3.82 3.81
N ILE A 238 5.52 -2.88 4.44
CA ILE A 238 4.51 -3.12 5.48
C ILE A 238 3.27 -2.34 5.10
N SER A 239 2.13 -3.03 4.97
CA SER A 239 0.84 -2.35 4.81
C SER A 239 0.05 -2.29 6.10
N PHE A 240 -0.60 -1.16 6.35
CA PHE A 240 -1.47 -0.92 7.49
C PHE A 240 -2.86 -0.47 7.02
N SER A 241 -3.90 -1.09 7.57
CA SER A 241 -5.28 -0.60 7.50
C SER A 241 -5.98 -0.82 8.83
N TYR A 242 -7.10 -0.13 9.06
CA TYR A 242 -7.87 -0.25 10.28
C TYR A 242 -9.35 -0.39 9.92
N ARG A 243 -9.98 -1.47 10.38
CA ARG A 243 -11.40 -1.76 10.10
C ARG A 243 -11.97 -2.62 11.20
N ASN A 244 -13.27 -2.50 11.47
CA ASN A 244 -13.95 -3.27 12.51
C ASN A 244 -13.23 -3.14 13.87
N SER A 245 -12.76 -1.93 14.18
CA SER A 245 -12.02 -1.60 15.40
C SER A 245 -10.75 -2.44 15.62
N LYS A 246 -10.10 -2.90 14.54
CA LYS A 246 -8.88 -3.70 14.60
C LYS A 246 -7.84 -3.22 13.57
N PRO A 247 -6.54 -3.20 13.94
CA PRO A 247 -5.48 -3.00 12.98
C PRO A 247 -5.27 -4.27 12.14
N TYR A 248 -4.97 -4.07 10.86
CA TYR A 248 -4.54 -5.11 9.94
C TYR A 248 -3.17 -4.72 9.40
N VAL A 249 -2.16 -5.51 9.78
CA VAL A 249 -0.79 -5.35 9.32
C VAL A 249 -0.45 -6.53 8.40
N SER A 250 0.15 -6.23 7.25
CA SER A 250 0.71 -7.27 6.37
C SER A 250 2.13 -6.90 6.01
N VAL A 251 3.03 -7.87 6.08
CA VAL A 251 4.45 -7.71 5.75
C VAL A 251 4.69 -8.40 4.41
N TYR A 252 5.39 -7.69 3.52
CA TYR A 252 5.79 -8.18 2.21
C TYR A 252 7.29 -8.43 2.26
N TYR A 253 7.68 -9.68 2.06
CA TYR A 253 9.08 -10.07 2.07
C TYR A 253 9.64 -10.21 0.66
N SER A 254 10.94 -9.97 0.48
CA SER A 254 11.63 -10.36 -0.75
C SER A 254 11.57 -11.88 -0.88
N PRO A 255 11.11 -12.44 -2.00
CA PRO A 255 11.00 -13.90 -2.14
C PRO A 255 12.37 -14.62 -2.12
N PHE A 256 13.48 -13.88 -2.17
CA PHE A 256 14.86 -14.35 -2.15
C PHE A 256 15.85 -13.21 -1.87
#